data_AF-A0A2A2TDQ5-F1
#
_entry.id   AF-A0A2A2TDQ5-F1
#
_cell.length_a   1.000
_cell.length_b   1.000
_cell.length_c   1.000
_cell.angle_alpha   90.00
_cell.angle_beta   90.00
_cell.angle_gamma   90.00
#
_symmetry.space_group_name_H-M   'P 1'
#
loop_
_entity.id
_entity.type
_entity.pdbx_description
1 polymer ?
#
loop_
_entity_poly.entity_id
_entity_poly.type
_entity_poly.pdbx_seq_one_letter_code
_entity_poly.pdbx_strand_id
1 'polypeptide(L)'
;MNTYCSHLSNEQEKYALFYAELVQKVAEVAAQWMASGFCHAVLNTDNMSITGESFDYGPYAFIPNLDRQFTAAYFDHSGRYSYGNQPGICKLNLELLQRPLAAAIRTNDMGTALSKFEDFYDAEYRRFMLRKLGFEELDNSVDNPELAELLRATLRFLNSYPVSYHHFFSDIATTFSSKWRDDASCILSDSEIGQSLGTSDLFVNWSGIYHRILSNLSPDEIEKISLTLNKYNPKTVILRPVIESVWENIASLDNWIPFYDLVKEIQGV
;
A
#
# COMPACT_ATOMS: atom_id res chain seq x y z
N MET A 1 4.68 10.28 -26.07
CA MET A 1 3.47 11.01 -26.48
C MET A 1 2.55 10.13 -27.33
N ASN A 2 2.88 9.83 -28.59
CA ASN A 2 1.95 9.12 -29.49
C ASN A 2 1.59 7.68 -29.08
N THR A 3 2.44 7.00 -28.32
CA THR A 3 2.22 5.61 -27.89
C THR A 3 1.46 5.53 -26.55
N TYR A 4 2.01 6.14 -25.50
CA TYR A 4 1.51 5.97 -24.13
C TYR A 4 0.60 7.10 -23.63
N CYS A 5 0.53 8.23 -24.36
CA CYS A 5 -0.25 9.41 -23.99
C CYS A 5 -1.01 9.96 -25.21
N SER A 6 -1.55 9.05 -26.03
CA SER A 6 -2.20 9.42 -27.29
C SER A 6 -3.41 10.34 -27.05
N HIS A 7 -4.06 10.22 -25.89
CA HIS A 7 -5.17 11.07 -25.46
C HIS A 7 -4.78 12.55 -25.27
N LEU A 8 -3.50 12.87 -25.07
CA LEU A 8 -3.00 14.24 -24.96
C LEU A 8 -2.52 14.83 -26.30
N SER A 9 -2.55 14.07 -27.40
CA SER A 9 -1.84 14.46 -28.64
C SER A 9 -2.31 15.80 -29.24
N ASN A 10 -3.58 16.15 -29.02
CA ASN A 10 -4.23 17.36 -29.52
C ASN A 10 -4.25 18.51 -28.52
N GLU A 11 -3.72 18.31 -27.31
CA GLU A 11 -3.68 19.34 -26.28
C GLU A 11 -2.55 20.33 -26.53
N GLN A 12 -2.82 21.63 -26.35
CA GLN A 12 -1.83 22.69 -26.57
C GLN A 12 -0.65 22.57 -25.61
N GLU A 13 -0.90 22.16 -24.37
CA GLU A 13 0.10 21.99 -23.30
C GLU A 13 0.44 20.50 -23.04
N LYS A 14 0.31 19.64 -24.05
CA LYS A 14 0.44 18.18 -23.93
C LYS A 14 1.67 17.68 -23.15
N TYR A 15 2.81 18.36 -23.25
CA TYR A 15 4.02 17.96 -22.53
C TYR A 15 3.94 18.28 -21.03
N ALA A 16 3.36 19.43 -20.66
CA ALA A 16 3.12 19.79 -19.27
C ALA A 16 2.06 18.86 -18.65
N LEU A 17 0.97 18.58 -19.40
CA LEU A 17 -0.06 17.61 -18.99
C LEU A 17 0.52 16.21 -18.82
N PHE A 18 1.39 15.76 -19.73
CA PHE A 18 2.11 14.50 -19.60
C PHE A 18 2.92 14.43 -18.29
N TYR A 19 3.70 15.46 -17.98
CA TYR A 19 4.48 15.47 -16.74
C TYR A 19 3.57 15.48 -15.50
N ALA A 20 2.44 16.21 -15.54
CA ALA A 20 1.46 16.19 -14.46
C ALA A 20 0.83 14.80 -14.25
N GLU A 21 0.44 14.11 -15.32
CA GLU A 21 -0.04 12.72 -15.25
C GLU A 21 1.04 11.77 -14.71
N LEU A 22 2.31 11.97 -15.10
CA LEU A 22 3.41 11.17 -14.61
C LEU A 22 3.62 11.37 -13.10
N VAL A 23 3.57 12.61 -12.61
CA VAL A 23 3.67 12.92 -11.17
C VAL A 23 2.56 12.18 -10.41
N GLN A 24 1.32 12.25 -10.88
CA GLN A 24 0.20 11.56 -10.26
C GLN A 24 0.42 10.05 -10.22
N LYS A 25 0.73 9.42 -11.36
CA LYS A 25 0.93 7.96 -11.44
C LYS A 25 2.08 7.48 -10.55
N VAL A 26 3.18 8.22 -10.49
CA VAL A 26 4.32 7.87 -9.64
C VAL A 26 4.01 8.08 -8.14
N ALA A 27 3.22 9.08 -7.79
CA ALA A 27 2.71 9.24 -6.43
C ALA A 27 1.78 8.09 -6.03
N GLU A 28 0.88 7.69 -6.94
CA GLU A 28 -0.07 6.60 -6.74
C GLU A 28 0.62 5.24 -6.58
N VAL A 29 1.59 4.90 -7.44
CA VAL A 29 2.33 3.64 -7.32
C VAL A 29 3.17 3.60 -6.03
N ALA A 30 3.76 4.73 -5.63
CA ALA A 30 4.46 4.82 -4.35
C ALA A 30 3.51 4.58 -3.17
N ALA A 31 2.32 5.19 -3.19
CA ALA A 31 1.29 4.96 -2.18
C ALA A 31 0.82 3.49 -2.14
N GLN A 32 0.67 2.85 -3.30
CA GLN A 32 0.32 1.43 -3.42
C GLN A 32 1.40 0.52 -2.85
N TRP A 33 2.69 0.80 -3.12
CA TRP A 33 3.80 0.09 -2.50
C TRP A 33 3.78 0.23 -0.97
N MET A 34 3.58 1.45 -0.47
CA MET A 34 3.47 1.69 0.96
C MET A 34 2.29 0.92 1.57
N ALA A 35 1.08 1.04 1.02
CA ALA A 35 -0.11 0.37 1.57
C ALA A 35 -0.03 -1.17 1.47
N SER A 36 0.65 -1.71 0.46
CA SER A 36 0.87 -3.16 0.33
C SER A 36 2.00 -3.70 1.23
N GLY A 37 2.80 -2.83 1.85
CA GLY A 37 3.98 -3.23 2.60
C GLY A 37 5.15 -3.66 1.71
N PHE A 38 5.18 -3.21 0.45
CA PHE A 38 6.23 -3.53 -0.52
C PHE A 38 7.41 -2.55 -0.42
N CYS A 39 8.62 -3.09 -0.36
CA CYS A 39 9.88 -2.37 -0.45
C CYS A 39 10.61 -2.76 -1.75
N HIS A 40 10.70 -1.82 -2.70
CA HIS A 40 11.36 -1.98 -3.99
C HIS A 40 12.87 -2.14 -3.87
N ALA A 41 13.48 -1.33 -2.98
CA ALA A 41 14.87 -1.34 -2.58
C ALA A 41 15.92 -0.86 -3.59
N VAL A 42 15.58 -0.63 -4.87
CA VAL A 42 16.50 -0.06 -5.87
C VAL A 42 15.78 0.95 -6.75
N LEU A 43 15.45 2.10 -6.17
CA LEU A 43 14.76 3.20 -6.85
C LEU A 43 15.77 4.20 -7.47
N ASN A 44 16.70 3.68 -8.27
CA ASN A 44 17.50 4.52 -9.16
C ASN A 44 16.62 5.11 -10.27
N THR A 45 17.06 6.21 -10.89
CA THR A 45 16.26 6.91 -11.93
C THR A 45 15.99 6.06 -13.17
N ASP A 46 16.89 5.13 -13.51
CA ASP A 46 16.73 4.15 -14.59
C ASP A 46 15.70 3.06 -14.29
N ASN A 47 15.34 2.87 -13.01
CA ASN A 47 14.31 1.92 -12.57
C ASN A 47 12.92 2.57 -12.42
N MET A 48 12.80 3.86 -12.74
CA MET A 48 11.51 4.57 -12.73
C MET A 48 10.88 4.52 -14.12
N SER A 49 9.79 3.77 -14.27
CA SER A 49 9.07 3.70 -15.55
C SER A 49 8.42 5.04 -15.91
N ILE A 50 8.54 5.45 -17.17
CA ILE A 50 7.88 6.65 -17.71
C ILE A 50 6.34 6.50 -17.80
N THR A 51 5.82 5.29 -17.64
CA THR A 51 4.38 5.01 -17.55
C THR A 51 3.86 5.08 -16.11
N GLY A 52 4.73 5.23 -15.11
CA GLY A 52 4.39 5.21 -13.69
C GLY A 52 4.15 3.81 -13.11
N GLU A 53 4.51 2.76 -13.85
CA GLU A 53 4.41 1.37 -13.40
C GLU A 53 5.59 0.93 -12.54
N SER A 54 5.36 -0.03 -11.65
CA SER A 54 6.43 -0.69 -10.89
C SER A 54 7.29 -1.56 -11.80
N PHE A 55 8.61 -1.38 -11.76
CA PHE A 55 9.55 -1.94 -12.73
C PHE A 55 10.85 -2.42 -12.07
N ASP A 56 11.58 -3.34 -12.71
CA ASP A 56 12.88 -3.89 -12.27
C ASP A 56 12.91 -4.51 -10.86
N TYR A 57 12.35 -5.71 -10.75
CA TYR A 57 12.27 -6.48 -9.50
C TYR A 57 13.59 -7.20 -9.19
N GLY A 58 14.48 -6.52 -8.46
CA GLY A 58 15.72 -7.09 -7.93
C GLY A 58 15.57 -7.53 -6.46
N PRO A 59 16.25 -6.87 -5.50
CA PRO A 59 16.22 -7.23 -4.08
C PRO A 59 14.97 -6.71 -3.35
N TYR A 60 13.80 -6.76 -3.99
CA TYR A 60 12.55 -6.34 -3.35
C TYR A 60 12.19 -7.27 -2.18
N ALA A 61 11.35 -6.79 -1.27
CA ALA A 61 10.67 -7.62 -0.28
C ALA A 61 9.40 -6.96 0.22
N PHE A 62 8.49 -7.78 0.75
CA PHE A 62 7.41 -7.30 1.59
C PHE A 62 7.87 -7.23 3.05
N ILE A 63 7.42 -6.21 3.78
CA ILE A 63 7.81 -5.98 5.17
C ILE A 63 7.15 -7.03 6.09
N PRO A 64 7.88 -7.65 7.03
CA PRO A 64 7.28 -8.56 7.99
C PRO A 64 6.41 -7.79 9.00
N ASN A 65 6.93 -6.68 9.52
CA ASN A 65 6.26 -5.78 10.47
C ASN A 65 6.31 -4.36 9.93
N LEU A 66 5.50 -3.46 10.47
CA LEU A 66 5.57 -2.04 10.10
C LEU A 66 6.86 -1.42 10.66
N ASP A 67 7.91 -1.40 9.84
CA ASP A 67 9.19 -0.74 10.13
C ASP A 67 9.57 0.19 8.97
N ARG A 68 9.59 1.49 9.25
CA ARG A 68 9.96 2.51 8.27
C ARG A 68 11.44 2.45 7.86
N GLN A 69 12.30 1.87 8.69
CA GLN A 69 13.72 1.73 8.43
C GLN A 69 14.07 0.41 7.72
N PHE A 70 13.08 -0.46 7.48
CA PHE A 70 13.28 -1.72 6.78
C PHE A 70 13.92 -1.49 5.40
N THR A 71 15.03 -2.18 5.14
CA THR A 71 15.70 -2.22 3.84
C THR A 71 15.65 -3.64 3.29
N ALA A 72 15.09 -3.84 2.10
CA ALA A 72 15.10 -5.18 1.49
C ALA A 72 16.43 -5.54 0.82
N ALA A 73 17.23 -4.54 0.42
CA ALA A 73 18.55 -4.72 -0.16
C ALA A 73 19.64 -4.80 0.92
N TYR A 74 20.38 -5.91 0.98
CA TYR A 74 21.45 -6.12 1.95
C TYR A 74 22.61 -5.10 1.85
N PHE A 75 22.76 -4.46 0.70
CA PHE A 75 23.82 -3.48 0.42
C PHE A 75 23.41 -2.04 0.71
N ASP A 76 22.14 -1.75 1.01
CA ASP A 76 21.69 -0.40 1.36
C ASP A 76 21.93 -0.09 2.85
N HIS A 77 23.19 -0.02 3.24
CA HIS A 77 23.59 0.30 4.61
C HIS A 77 23.16 1.70 5.07
N SER A 78 22.87 2.59 4.12
CA SER A 78 22.44 3.97 4.40
C SER A 78 20.93 4.13 4.58
N GLY A 79 20.15 3.09 4.25
CA GLY A 79 18.69 3.16 4.21
C GLY A 79 18.16 4.14 3.16
N ARG A 80 18.90 4.38 2.07
CA ARG A 80 18.48 5.30 0.99
C ARG A 80 17.14 4.87 0.38
N TYR A 81 16.96 3.56 0.19
CA TYR A 81 15.77 2.94 -0.36
C TYR A 81 15.00 2.13 0.68
N SER A 82 15.12 2.50 1.96
CA SER A 82 14.28 1.93 3.00
C SER A 82 12.79 2.12 2.68
N TYR A 83 11.96 1.23 3.21
CA TYR A 83 10.51 1.23 3.01
C TYR A 83 9.90 2.62 3.26
N GLY A 84 10.27 3.29 4.35
CA GLY A 84 9.75 4.61 4.69
C GLY A 84 10.24 5.77 3.79
N ASN A 85 11.32 5.58 3.03
CA ASN A 85 11.93 6.60 2.17
C ASN A 85 11.42 6.57 0.72
N GLN A 86 10.74 5.50 0.30
CA GLN A 86 10.31 5.31 -1.09
C GLN A 86 9.55 6.50 -1.69
N PRO A 87 8.54 7.11 -1.01
CA PRO A 87 7.80 8.24 -1.59
C PRO A 87 8.69 9.46 -1.84
N GLY A 88 9.60 9.77 -0.91
CA GLY A 88 10.55 10.88 -1.05
C GLY A 88 11.54 10.64 -2.18
N ILE A 89 12.00 9.40 -2.36
CA ILE A 89 12.87 9.03 -3.48
C ILE A 89 12.13 9.13 -4.82
N CYS A 90 10.89 8.68 -4.91
CA CYS A 90 10.07 8.82 -6.11
C CYS A 90 9.90 10.30 -6.51
N LYS A 91 9.61 11.17 -5.54
CA LYS A 91 9.53 12.62 -5.76
C LYS A 91 10.87 13.21 -6.23
N LEU A 92 11.98 12.81 -5.60
CA LEU A 92 13.32 13.24 -5.99
C LEU A 92 13.65 12.81 -7.43
N ASN A 93 13.29 11.60 -7.83
CA ASN A 93 13.53 11.10 -9.18
C ASN A 93 12.71 11.90 -10.22
N LEU A 94 11.46 12.28 -9.90
CA LEU A 94 10.65 13.17 -10.73
C LEU A 94 11.25 14.57 -10.85
N GLU A 95 11.85 15.09 -9.77
CA GLU A 95 12.56 16.37 -9.77
C GLU A 95 13.81 16.32 -10.66
N LEU A 96 14.61 15.26 -10.54
CA LEU A 96 15.79 15.05 -11.39
C LEU A 96 15.42 14.93 -12.87
N LEU A 97 14.28 14.30 -13.18
CA LEU A 97 13.74 14.17 -14.53
C LEU A 97 13.37 15.54 -15.17
N GLN A 98 13.16 16.60 -14.39
CA GLN A 98 12.85 17.92 -14.94
C GLN A 98 14.02 18.48 -15.76
N ARG A 99 15.26 18.16 -15.41
CA ARG A 99 16.45 18.67 -16.11
C ARG A 99 16.47 18.31 -17.59
N PRO A 100 16.38 17.02 -17.99
CA PRO A 100 16.31 16.66 -19.41
C PRO A 100 15.03 17.14 -20.10
N LEU A 101 13.92 17.31 -19.36
CA LEU A 101 12.64 17.77 -19.94
C LEU A 101 12.53 19.29 -20.11
N ALA A 102 13.43 20.07 -19.51
CA ALA A 102 13.40 21.54 -19.55
C ALA A 102 13.53 22.14 -20.96
N ALA A 103 14.05 21.37 -21.93
CA ALA A 103 14.10 21.78 -23.33
C ALA A 103 12.71 21.79 -24.01
N ALA A 104 11.72 21.09 -23.44
CA ALA A 104 10.37 20.93 -24.01
C ALA A 104 9.26 21.44 -23.09
N ILE A 105 9.50 21.54 -21.78
CA ILE A 105 8.51 21.95 -20.78
C ILE A 105 9.07 23.10 -19.96
N ARG A 106 8.28 24.15 -19.73
CA ARG A 106 8.69 25.25 -18.85
C ARG A 106 8.90 24.72 -17.43
N THR A 107 10.01 25.08 -16.81
CA THR A 107 10.36 24.64 -15.44
C THR A 107 9.26 24.97 -14.42
N ASN A 108 8.59 26.12 -14.58
CA ASN A 108 7.49 26.51 -13.68
C ASN A 108 6.28 25.56 -13.76
N ASP A 109 5.97 25.04 -14.95
CA ASP A 109 4.85 24.11 -15.15
C ASP A 109 5.18 22.76 -14.49
N MET A 110 6.42 22.27 -14.67
CA MET A 110 6.89 21.05 -13.98
C MET A 110 6.95 21.22 -12.46
N GLY A 111 7.42 22.37 -11.96
CA GLY A 111 7.44 22.66 -10.53
C GLY A 111 6.03 22.69 -9.93
N THR A 112 5.07 23.29 -10.64
CA THR A 112 3.66 23.31 -10.24
C THR A 112 3.09 21.89 -10.18
N ALA A 113 3.33 21.07 -11.20
CA ALA A 113 2.90 19.67 -11.20
C ALA A 113 3.53 18.86 -10.06
N LEU A 114 4.85 18.95 -9.87
CA LEU A 114 5.57 18.21 -8.82
C LEU A 114 5.09 18.59 -7.40
N SER A 115 4.65 19.84 -7.20
CA SER A 115 4.08 20.28 -5.92
C SER A 115 2.82 19.54 -5.49
N LYS A 116 2.17 18.81 -6.41
CA LYS A 116 0.99 17.97 -6.16
C LYS A 116 1.31 16.53 -5.78
N PHE A 117 2.59 16.15 -5.77
CA PHE A 117 3.00 14.78 -5.47
C PHE A 117 2.46 14.30 -4.12
N GLU A 118 2.65 15.08 -3.05
CA GLU A 118 2.18 14.73 -1.71
C GLU A 118 0.64 14.60 -1.66
N ASP A 119 -0.08 15.53 -2.28
CA ASP A 119 -1.55 15.50 -2.34
C ASP A 119 -2.05 14.18 -2.95
N PHE A 120 -1.45 13.76 -4.07
CA PHE A 120 -1.81 12.50 -4.74
C PHE A 120 -1.40 11.27 -3.94
N TYR A 121 -0.18 11.28 -3.38
CA TYR A 121 0.33 10.18 -2.56
C TYR A 121 -0.54 9.97 -1.31
N ASP A 122 -0.85 11.02 -0.56
CA ASP A 122 -1.61 10.93 0.68
C ASP A 122 -3.05 10.49 0.42
N ALA A 123 -3.68 11.03 -0.62
CA ALA A 123 -5.01 10.62 -1.04
C ALA A 123 -5.06 9.13 -1.39
N GLU A 124 -4.11 8.66 -2.20
CA GLU A 124 -4.06 7.26 -2.64
C GLU A 124 -3.70 6.30 -1.50
N TYR A 125 -2.74 6.66 -0.66
CA TYR A 125 -2.31 5.85 0.47
C TYR A 125 -3.46 5.67 1.46
N ARG A 126 -4.14 6.78 1.80
CA ARG A 126 -5.34 6.74 2.65
C ARG A 126 -6.41 5.85 2.03
N ARG A 127 -6.72 6.04 0.74
CA ARG A 127 -7.73 5.24 0.02
C ARG A 127 -7.46 3.75 0.12
N PHE A 128 -6.21 3.32 -0.12
CA PHE A 128 -5.85 1.90 -0.02
C PHE A 128 -5.87 1.38 1.42
N MET A 129 -5.34 2.14 2.38
CA MET A 129 -5.35 1.71 3.78
C MET A 129 -6.77 1.60 4.33
N LEU A 130 -7.68 2.51 3.97
CA LEU A 130 -9.09 2.43 4.33
C LEU A 130 -9.79 1.23 3.70
N ARG A 131 -9.48 0.90 2.43
CA ARG A 131 -9.97 -0.33 1.79
C ARG A 131 -9.48 -1.59 2.50
N LYS A 132 -8.23 -1.60 2.97
CA LYS A 132 -7.70 -2.69 3.81
C LYS A 132 -8.41 -2.79 5.17
N LEU A 133 -9.05 -1.72 5.62
CA LEU A 133 -9.94 -1.67 6.78
C LEU A 133 -11.43 -1.82 6.39
N GLY A 134 -11.73 -2.17 5.14
CA GLY A 134 -13.08 -2.46 4.68
C GLY A 134 -13.89 -1.25 4.20
N PHE A 135 -13.32 -0.06 4.17
CA PHE A 135 -14.02 1.17 3.76
C PHE A 135 -13.65 1.55 2.32
N GLU A 136 -14.57 1.31 1.38
CA GLU A 136 -14.43 1.73 -0.02
C GLU A 136 -14.97 3.17 -0.16
N GLU A 137 -14.08 4.17 -0.09
CA GLU A 137 -14.47 5.57 -0.29
C GLU A 137 -15.06 5.75 -1.70
N LEU A 138 -16.34 6.15 -1.80
CA LEU A 138 -16.93 6.48 -3.09
C LEU A 138 -17.74 7.77 -3.17
N ASP A 139 -18.17 8.44 -2.08
CA ASP A 139 -18.96 9.68 -2.31
C ASP A 139 -18.95 10.81 -1.26
N ASN A 140 -18.34 10.71 -0.06
CA ASN A 140 -18.38 11.83 0.92
C ASN A 140 -17.23 11.90 1.97
N SER A 141 -16.16 11.10 1.90
CA SER A 141 -15.31 10.82 3.06
C SER A 141 -13.86 11.29 3.03
N VAL A 142 -13.43 12.07 2.03
CA VAL A 142 -12.05 12.61 1.97
C VAL A 142 -11.66 13.36 3.27
N ASP A 143 -12.67 13.82 4.03
CA ASP A 143 -12.53 14.42 5.36
C ASP A 143 -13.42 13.75 6.44
N ASN A 144 -13.62 12.42 6.44
CA ASN A 144 -14.29 11.76 7.57
C ASN A 144 -13.32 11.66 8.78
N PRO A 145 -13.56 12.39 9.89
CA PRO A 145 -12.64 12.44 11.01
C PRO A 145 -12.50 11.09 11.73
N GLU A 146 -13.54 10.27 11.74
CA GLU A 146 -13.53 8.95 12.40
C GLU A 146 -12.69 7.95 11.61
N LEU A 147 -12.79 7.95 10.27
CA LEU A 147 -11.94 7.10 9.42
C LEU A 147 -10.47 7.54 9.49
N ALA A 148 -10.21 8.85 9.54
CA ALA A 148 -8.87 9.38 9.77
C ALA A 148 -8.33 8.98 11.16
N GLU A 149 -9.18 9.00 12.19
CA GLU A 149 -8.85 8.51 13.52
C GLU A 149 -8.51 7.01 13.53
N LEU A 150 -9.34 6.19 12.88
CA LEU A 150 -9.14 4.75 12.75
C LEU A 150 -7.82 4.43 12.04
N LEU A 151 -7.52 5.11 10.94
CA LEU A 151 -6.27 4.93 10.20
C LEU A 151 -5.05 5.28 11.09
N ARG A 152 -5.10 6.42 11.80
CA ARG A 152 -4.03 6.81 12.74
C ARG A 152 -3.86 5.79 13.87
N ALA A 153 -4.95 5.32 14.45
CA ALA A 153 -4.93 4.30 15.49
C ALA A 153 -4.34 2.97 14.98
N THR A 154 -4.70 2.57 13.75
CA THR A 154 -4.17 1.37 13.07
C THR A 154 -2.65 1.47 12.91
N LEU A 155 -2.15 2.57 12.34
CA LEU A 155 -0.71 2.76 12.12
C LEU A 155 0.05 2.84 13.45
N ARG A 156 -0.53 3.50 14.46
CA ARG A 156 0.06 3.55 15.80
C ARG A 156 0.15 2.16 16.44
N PHE A 157 -0.89 1.35 16.32
CA PHE A 157 -0.92 -0.02 16.82
C PHE A 157 0.16 -0.87 16.15
N LEU A 158 0.20 -0.89 14.81
CA LEU A 158 1.18 -1.66 14.03
C LEU A 158 2.63 -1.24 14.26
N ASN A 159 2.87 0.05 14.53
CA ASN A 159 4.22 0.56 14.81
C ASN A 159 4.66 0.31 16.27
N SER A 160 3.72 0.05 17.19
CA SER A 160 4.02 -0.09 18.63
C SER A 160 4.23 -1.54 19.07
N TYR A 161 3.71 -2.50 18.29
CA TYR A 161 3.78 -3.92 18.62
C TYR A 161 4.42 -4.71 17.47
N PRO A 162 5.07 -5.85 17.78
CA PRO A 162 5.68 -6.73 16.78
C PRO A 162 4.63 -7.58 16.05
N VAL A 163 3.55 -6.95 15.59
CA VAL A 163 2.48 -7.61 14.84
C VAL A 163 2.89 -7.68 13.37
N SER A 164 2.70 -8.84 12.74
CA SER A 164 2.97 -8.98 11.31
C SER A 164 2.03 -8.05 10.52
N TYR A 165 2.61 -7.22 9.64
CA TYR A 165 1.86 -6.25 8.85
C TYR A 165 0.75 -6.95 8.06
N HIS A 166 1.11 -8.06 7.39
CA HIS A 166 0.18 -8.80 6.56
C HIS A 166 -0.82 -9.62 7.36
N HIS A 167 -0.41 -10.25 8.46
CA HIS A 167 -1.32 -11.05 9.28
C HIS A 167 -2.38 -10.19 9.93
N PHE A 168 -2.06 -8.97 10.39
CA PHE A 168 -3.07 -8.05 10.94
C PHE A 168 -4.24 -7.83 9.98
N PHE A 169 -3.94 -7.51 8.71
CA PHE A 169 -4.97 -7.26 7.72
C PHE A 169 -5.69 -8.55 7.27
N SER A 170 -4.99 -9.68 7.24
CA SER A 170 -5.58 -10.99 6.93
C SER A 170 -6.53 -11.44 8.05
N ASP A 171 -6.14 -11.26 9.31
CA ASP A 171 -6.96 -11.55 10.49
C ASP A 171 -8.23 -10.70 10.50
N ILE A 172 -8.15 -9.40 10.19
CA ILE A 172 -9.34 -8.55 10.04
C ILE A 172 -10.26 -9.15 8.98
N ALA A 173 -9.77 -9.46 7.78
CA ALA A 173 -10.62 -9.96 6.71
C ALA A 173 -11.23 -11.34 7.00
N THR A 174 -10.51 -12.21 7.70
CA THR A 174 -10.94 -13.59 7.97
C THR A 174 -11.84 -13.73 9.18
N THR A 175 -11.69 -12.86 10.19
CA THR A 175 -12.47 -12.93 11.44
C THR A 175 -13.58 -11.88 11.53
N PHE A 176 -13.68 -10.98 10.55
CA PHE A 176 -14.76 -10.00 10.48
C PHE A 176 -16.12 -10.67 10.53
N SER A 177 -17.01 -10.14 11.37
CA SER A 177 -18.40 -10.57 11.45
C SER A 177 -19.30 -9.41 11.82
N SER A 178 -20.59 -9.53 11.54
CA SER A 178 -21.59 -8.52 11.93
C SER A 178 -21.60 -8.24 13.43
N LYS A 179 -21.16 -9.18 14.28
CA LYS A 179 -21.08 -9.00 15.74
C LYS A 179 -20.12 -7.89 16.16
N TRP A 180 -19.12 -7.56 15.33
CA TRP A 180 -18.20 -6.43 15.61
C TRP A 180 -18.96 -5.10 15.73
N ARG A 181 -20.11 -4.99 15.08
CA ARG A 181 -21.03 -3.86 15.19
C ARG A 181 -21.71 -3.78 16.56
N ASP A 182 -22.05 -4.94 17.13
CA ASP A 182 -22.89 -5.05 18.32
C ASP A 182 -22.05 -5.06 19.61
N ASP A 183 -20.85 -5.62 19.55
CA ASP A 183 -19.94 -5.73 20.69
C ASP A 183 -18.48 -5.62 20.25
N ALA A 184 -17.78 -4.59 20.74
CA ALA A 184 -16.36 -4.37 20.49
C ALA A 184 -15.48 -5.54 20.95
N SER A 185 -15.92 -6.32 21.96
CA SER A 185 -15.19 -7.49 22.46
C SER A 185 -15.13 -8.64 21.44
N CYS A 186 -16.01 -8.64 20.43
CA CYS A 186 -15.97 -9.63 19.35
C CYS A 186 -14.84 -9.37 18.35
N ILE A 187 -14.28 -8.16 18.31
CA ILE A 187 -13.26 -7.74 17.32
C ILE A 187 -11.97 -8.53 17.54
N LEU A 188 -11.56 -9.30 16.52
CA LEU A 188 -10.36 -10.15 16.51
C LEU A 188 -10.27 -11.14 17.70
N SER A 189 -11.38 -11.42 18.39
CA SER A 189 -11.39 -12.22 19.63
C SER A 189 -10.81 -13.64 19.47
N ASP A 190 -11.04 -14.26 18.32
CA ASP A 190 -10.53 -15.60 17.99
C ASP A 190 -9.14 -15.57 17.31
N SER A 191 -8.56 -14.38 17.11
CA SER A 191 -7.26 -14.18 16.46
C SER A 191 -6.11 -14.14 17.47
N GLU A 192 -4.90 -14.51 17.05
CA GLU A 192 -3.70 -14.44 17.89
C GLU A 192 -3.46 -13.02 18.41
N ILE A 193 -3.79 -12.01 17.61
CA ILE A 193 -3.67 -10.59 17.96
C ILE A 193 -4.65 -10.24 19.09
N GLY A 194 -5.90 -10.69 19.01
CA GLY A 194 -6.88 -10.48 20.08
C GLY A 194 -6.49 -11.21 21.37
N GLN A 195 -5.98 -12.43 21.28
CA GLN A 195 -5.56 -13.20 22.45
C GLN A 195 -4.33 -12.61 23.15
N SER A 196 -3.37 -12.09 22.39
CA SER A 196 -2.11 -11.56 22.92
C SER A 196 -2.17 -10.08 23.32
N LEU A 197 -2.89 -9.26 22.56
CA LEU A 197 -2.91 -7.79 22.69
C LEU A 197 -4.29 -7.23 23.01
N GLY A 198 -5.33 -8.06 23.16
CA GLY A 198 -6.73 -7.64 23.33
C GLY A 198 -7.02 -6.76 24.53
N THR A 199 -6.17 -6.80 25.56
CA THR A 199 -6.27 -5.96 26.77
C THR A 199 -5.36 -4.75 26.75
N SER A 200 -4.53 -4.59 25.71
CA SER A 200 -3.61 -3.46 25.60
C SER A 200 -4.34 -2.16 25.25
N ASP A 201 -3.88 -1.04 25.81
CA ASP A 201 -4.54 0.27 25.62
C ASP A 201 -4.74 0.64 24.14
N LEU A 202 -3.73 0.39 23.31
CA LEU A 202 -3.80 0.69 21.87
C LEU A 202 -4.78 -0.22 21.12
N PHE A 203 -4.88 -1.50 21.49
CA PHE A 203 -5.86 -2.40 20.89
C PHE A 203 -7.28 -1.99 21.30
N VAL A 204 -7.52 -1.79 22.60
CA VAL A 204 -8.84 -1.40 23.14
C VAL A 204 -9.30 -0.08 22.51
N ASN A 205 -8.40 0.90 22.36
CA ASN A 205 -8.69 2.14 21.66
C ASN A 205 -9.03 1.90 20.18
N TRP A 206 -8.21 1.12 19.47
CA TRP A 206 -8.42 0.84 18.05
C TRP A 206 -9.74 0.09 17.80
N SER A 207 -10.02 -0.98 18.54
CA SER A 207 -11.24 -1.77 18.40
C SER A 207 -12.47 -0.96 18.81
N GLY A 208 -12.36 -0.09 19.83
CA GLY A 208 -13.42 0.83 20.21
C GLY A 208 -13.78 1.84 19.11
N ILE A 209 -12.78 2.42 18.43
CA ILE A 209 -13.00 3.31 17.28
C ILE A 209 -13.68 2.55 16.13
N TYR A 210 -13.18 1.36 15.81
CA TYR A 210 -13.73 0.53 14.74
C TYR A 210 -15.19 0.16 15.04
N HIS A 211 -15.48 -0.36 16.23
CA HIS A 211 -16.82 -0.68 16.69
C HIS A 211 -17.76 0.53 16.57
N ARG A 212 -17.36 1.70 17.08
CA ARG A 212 -18.16 2.93 17.01
C ARG A 212 -18.56 3.28 15.58
N ILE A 213 -17.64 3.16 14.61
CA ILE A 213 -17.92 3.39 13.20
C ILE A 213 -18.95 2.37 12.70
N LEU A 214 -18.73 1.07 12.98
CA LEU A 214 -19.63 0.00 12.55
C LEU A 214 -21.04 0.11 13.14
N SER A 215 -21.18 0.52 14.40
CA SER A 215 -22.48 0.68 15.07
C SER A 215 -23.43 1.63 14.33
N ASN A 216 -22.88 2.61 13.61
CA ASN A 216 -23.63 3.57 12.81
C ASN A 216 -24.00 3.06 11.40
N LEU A 217 -23.49 1.92 10.97
CA LEU A 217 -23.76 1.36 9.64
C LEU A 217 -25.02 0.49 9.63
N SER A 218 -25.74 0.50 8.51
CA SER A 218 -26.82 -0.44 8.21
C SER A 218 -26.28 -1.86 7.93
N PRO A 219 -27.13 -2.90 8.01
CA PRO A 219 -26.72 -4.27 7.64
C PRO A 219 -26.12 -4.38 6.24
N ASP A 220 -26.69 -3.69 5.25
CA ASP A 220 -26.19 -3.68 3.87
C ASP A 220 -24.79 -3.03 3.77
N GLU A 221 -24.52 -1.99 4.57
CA GLU A 221 -23.20 -1.38 4.65
C GLU A 221 -22.19 -2.30 5.33
N ILE A 222 -22.58 -3.05 6.37
CA ILE A 222 -21.73 -4.06 7.00
C ILE A 222 -21.37 -5.18 6.02
N GLU A 223 -22.29 -5.60 5.16
CA GLU A 223 -22.01 -6.56 4.10
C GLU A 223 -20.96 -5.99 3.12
N LYS A 224 -21.08 -4.71 2.73
CA LYS A 224 -20.06 -4.05 1.91
C LYS A 224 -18.69 -4.03 2.60
N ILE A 225 -18.62 -3.74 3.91
CA ILE A 225 -17.35 -3.82 4.68
C ILE A 225 -16.73 -5.21 4.53
N SER A 226 -17.52 -6.28 4.71
CA SER A 226 -17.04 -7.66 4.56
C SER A 226 -16.49 -7.95 3.16
N LEU A 227 -17.21 -7.53 2.12
CA LEU A 227 -16.78 -7.71 0.72
C LEU A 227 -15.50 -6.93 0.42
N THR A 228 -15.39 -5.68 0.89
CA THR A 228 -14.20 -4.84 0.72
C THR A 228 -13.00 -5.46 1.45
N LEU A 229 -13.17 -5.92 2.69
CA LEU A 229 -12.11 -6.58 3.44
C LEU A 229 -11.55 -7.81 2.71
N ASN A 230 -12.44 -8.68 2.20
CA ASN A 230 -12.03 -9.87 1.46
C ASN A 230 -11.34 -9.53 0.13
N LYS A 231 -11.76 -8.45 -0.54
CA LYS A 231 -11.19 -8.03 -1.82
C LYS A 231 -9.79 -7.41 -1.69
N TYR A 232 -9.55 -6.61 -0.65
CA TYR A 232 -8.33 -5.80 -0.54
C TYR A 232 -7.28 -6.34 0.45
N ASN A 233 -7.57 -7.45 1.13
CA ASN A 233 -6.62 -8.12 2.02
C ASN A 233 -6.32 -9.54 1.50
N PRO A 234 -5.18 -9.74 0.81
CA PRO A 234 -4.79 -11.06 0.34
C PRO A 234 -4.52 -11.98 1.53
N LYS A 235 -4.96 -13.23 1.41
CA LYS A 235 -4.76 -14.27 2.44
C LYS A 235 -3.34 -14.85 2.39
N THR A 236 -2.76 -14.88 1.19
CA THR A 236 -1.40 -15.37 0.97
C THR A 236 -0.39 -14.25 1.21
N VAL A 237 0.56 -14.53 2.09
CA VAL A 237 1.63 -13.60 2.49
C VAL A 237 2.93 -14.04 1.83
N ILE A 238 3.48 -13.20 0.94
CA ILE A 238 4.67 -13.50 0.15
C ILE A 238 5.94 -12.84 0.71
N LEU A 239 6.24 -13.12 1.97
CA LEU A 239 7.50 -12.68 2.58
C LEU A 239 8.70 -13.38 1.93
N ARG A 240 9.88 -12.77 2.07
CA ARG A 240 11.15 -13.29 1.52
C ARG A 240 11.37 -14.79 1.79
N PRO A 241 11.16 -15.34 3.02
CA PRO A 241 11.34 -16.77 3.25
C PRO A 241 10.40 -17.66 2.41
N VAL A 242 9.18 -17.22 2.14
CA VAL A 242 8.23 -17.95 1.27
C VAL A 242 8.76 -17.97 -0.15
N ILE A 243 9.16 -16.79 -0.66
CA ILE A 243 9.75 -16.66 -2.01
C ILE A 243 11.01 -17.53 -2.14
N GLU A 244 11.91 -17.47 -1.16
CA GLU A 244 13.15 -18.25 -1.14
C GLU A 244 12.89 -19.75 -1.07
N SER A 245 11.90 -20.21 -0.30
CA SER A 245 11.54 -21.63 -0.24
C SER A 245 11.07 -22.19 -1.60
N VAL A 246 10.38 -21.37 -2.39
CA VAL A 246 9.98 -21.73 -3.76
C VAL A 246 11.21 -21.82 -4.67
N TRP A 247 12.08 -20.81 -4.62
CA TRP A 247 13.31 -20.79 -5.43
C TRP A 247 14.27 -21.92 -5.08
N GLU A 248 14.38 -22.28 -3.80
CA GLU A 248 15.25 -23.37 -3.34
C GLU A 248 14.83 -24.70 -3.96
N ASN A 249 13.52 -24.99 -4.01
CA ASN A 249 12.99 -26.19 -4.66
C ASN A 249 13.29 -26.22 -6.16
N ILE A 250 13.18 -25.09 -6.85
CA ILE A 250 13.52 -24.99 -8.27
C ILE A 250 15.02 -25.19 -8.48
N ALA A 251 15.86 -24.48 -7.72
CA ALA A 251 17.30 -24.48 -7.93
C ALA A 251 17.96 -25.82 -7.57
N SER A 252 17.49 -26.49 -6.53
CA SER A 252 18.09 -27.73 -6.02
C SER A 252 17.50 -29.00 -6.63
N LEU A 253 16.21 -28.98 -6.99
CA LEU A 253 15.46 -30.18 -7.41
C LEU A 253 14.80 -30.05 -8.79
N ASP A 254 14.89 -28.89 -9.46
CA ASP A 254 14.10 -28.55 -10.66
C ASP A 254 12.59 -28.77 -10.46
N ASN A 255 12.13 -28.57 -9.21
CA ASN A 255 10.74 -28.78 -8.83
C ASN A 255 9.96 -27.47 -8.89
N TRP A 256 9.16 -27.31 -9.94
CA TRP A 256 8.32 -26.13 -10.19
C TRP A 256 6.95 -26.17 -9.51
N ILE A 257 6.58 -27.29 -8.88
CA ILE A 257 5.25 -27.46 -8.25
C ILE A 257 4.98 -26.37 -7.19
N PRO A 258 5.88 -26.08 -6.23
CA PRO A 258 5.64 -25.04 -5.23
C PRO A 258 5.41 -23.65 -5.83
N PHE A 259 6.06 -23.34 -6.95
CA PHE A 259 5.83 -22.09 -7.66
C PHE A 259 4.42 -22.01 -8.23
N TYR A 260 3.97 -23.05 -8.93
CA TYR A 260 2.62 -23.06 -9.51
C TYR A 260 1.54 -23.04 -8.43
N ASP A 261 1.75 -23.73 -7.31
CA ASP A 261 0.81 -23.72 -6.20
C ASP A 261 0.73 -22.32 -5.56
N LEU A 262 1.87 -21.66 -5.32
CA LEU A 262 1.90 -20.28 -4.82
C LEU A 262 1.21 -19.30 -5.78
N VAL A 263 1.42 -19.44 -7.10
CA VAL A 263 0.75 -18.59 -8.10
C VAL A 263 -0.77 -18.77 -8.06
N LYS A 264 -1.27 -20.00 -7.94
CA LYS A 264 -2.71 -20.28 -7.81
C LYS A 264 -3.29 -19.64 -6.55
N GLU A 265 -2.60 -19.79 -5.42
CA GLU A 265 -3.00 -19.17 -4.15
C GLU A 265 -3.12 -17.64 -4.27
N ILE A 266 -2.13 -16.99 -4.90
CA ILE A 266 -2.15 -15.54 -5.13
C ILE A 266 -3.29 -15.13 -6.07
N GLN A 267 -3.58 -15.94 -7.10
CA GLN A 267 -4.68 -15.69 -8.03
C GLN A 267 -6.06 -15.98 -7.43
N GLY A 268 -6.12 -16.67 -6.28
CA GLY A 268 -7.37 -17.12 -5.67
C GLY A 268 -8.09 -18.18 -6.49
N VAL A 269 -7.36 -19.02 -7.23
CA VAL A 269 -7.86 -20.08 -8.14
C VAL A 269 -7.54 -21.47 -7.61
#